data_AF-A0A7X7YR06-F1
#
_entry.id   AF-A0A7X7YR06-F1
#
_cell.length_a   1.000
_cell.length_b   1.000
_cell.length_c   1.000
_cell.angle_alpha   90.00
_cell.angle_beta   90.00
_cell.angle_gamma   90.00
#
_symmetry.space_group_name_H-M   'P 1'
#
loop_
_entity.id
_entity.type
_entity.pdbx_description
1 polymer ?
#
loop_
_entity_poly.entity_id
_entity_poly.type
_entity_poly.pdbx_seq_one_letter_code
_entity_poly.pdbx_strand_id
1 'polypeptide(L)'
;PEKCATAYISPEIEVYVSLGTLIDISSEITRLRKKIEKMRSDMDKFAKKLYDKDFLENAPEDVVEETKEKQRLFIEQIARIEQIVADLKGANN
;
A
#
# COMPACT_ATOMS: atom_id res chain seq x y z
N PRO A 1 16.38 12.27 -18.32
CA PRO A 1 17.55 12.48 -17.43
C PRO A 1 17.25 11.88 -16.04
N GLU A 2 18.15 11.01 -15.61
CA GLU A 2 18.37 10.32 -14.33
C GLU A 2 17.23 10.03 -13.33
N LYS A 3 17.26 8.79 -12.84
CA LYS A 3 16.24 8.03 -12.10
C LYS A 3 15.89 8.70 -10.76
N CYS A 4 14.60 8.95 -10.52
CA CYS A 4 14.06 9.43 -9.24
C CYS A 4 13.10 8.39 -8.64
N ALA A 5 13.20 8.14 -7.33
CA ALA A 5 12.25 7.32 -6.57
C ALA A 5 11.47 8.21 -5.60
N THR A 6 10.15 8.24 -5.71
CA THR A 6 9.30 9.09 -4.87
C THR A 6 9.00 8.37 -3.54
N ALA A 7 9.53 8.90 -2.44
CA ALA A 7 9.15 8.50 -1.08
C ALA A 7 8.27 9.60 -0.47
N TYR A 8 6.95 9.37 -0.43
CA TYR A 8 5.99 10.34 0.11
C TYR A 8 5.99 10.27 1.64
N ILE A 9 6.66 11.23 2.29
CA ILE A 9 6.67 11.43 3.75
C ILE A 9 5.91 12.74 4.01
N SER A 10 4.58 12.64 4.10
CA SER A 10 3.66 13.75 4.40
C SER A 10 3.52 14.85 3.31
N PRO A 11 2.40 15.61 3.30
CA PRO A 11 1.94 16.37 2.13
C PRO A 11 2.81 17.57 1.71
N GLU A 12 3.78 17.98 2.53
CA GLU A 12 4.50 19.24 2.33
C GLU A 12 5.99 19.05 2.03
N ILE A 13 6.50 17.81 1.99
CA ILE A 13 7.92 17.56 1.74
C ILE A 13 8.10 16.30 0.87
N GLU A 14 8.27 16.53 -0.44
CA GLU A 14 8.86 15.53 -1.33
C GLU A 14 10.39 15.63 -1.25
N VAL A 15 11.01 14.87 -0.34
CA VAL A 15 12.48 14.78 -0.29
C VAL A 15 12.96 13.87 -1.42
N TYR A 16 13.51 14.46 -2.47
CA TYR A 16 14.33 13.76 -3.44
C TYR A 16 15.70 13.47 -2.84
N VAL A 17 15.86 12.31 -2.18
CA VAL A 17 17.19 11.85 -1.78
C VAL A 17 17.88 11.30 -3.01
N SER A 18 18.75 12.10 -3.62
CA SER A 18 19.69 11.65 -4.65
C SER A 18 20.74 10.74 -4.01
N LEU A 19 20.42 9.45 -3.83
CA LEU A 19 21.38 8.42 -3.45
C LEU A 19 22.24 8.11 -4.67
N GLY A 20 23.49 8.57 -4.65
CA GLY A 20 24.45 8.32 -5.71
C GLY A 20 24.49 6.86 -6.15
N THR A 21 24.46 6.65 -7.46
CA THR A 21 24.91 5.45 -8.21
C THR A 21 24.45 4.02 -7.83
N LEU A 22 23.70 3.77 -6.75
CA LEU A 22 23.48 2.41 -6.21
C LEU A 22 22.08 2.14 -5.61
N ILE A 23 21.00 2.74 -6.13
CA ILE A 23 19.65 2.22 -5.83
C ILE A 23 19.44 0.95 -6.65
N ASP A 24 19.48 -0.22 -6.00
CA ASP A 24 18.99 -1.47 -6.58
C ASP A 24 17.46 -1.41 -6.68
N ILE A 25 16.97 -0.95 -7.83
CA ILE A 25 15.55 -0.89 -8.18
C ILE A 25 14.87 -2.26 -8.00
N SER A 26 15.60 -3.36 -8.22
CA SER A 26 15.07 -4.72 -8.04
C SER A 26 14.83 -5.04 -6.56
N SER A 27 15.77 -4.63 -5.70
CA SER A 27 15.62 -4.73 -4.24
C SER A 27 14.46 -3.88 -3.73
N GLU A 28 14.31 -2.66 -4.24
CA GLU A 28 13.22 -1.77 -3.84
C GLU A 28 11.85 -2.32 -4.28
N ILE A 29 11.73 -2.80 -5.52
CA ILE A 29 10.52 -3.49 -5.99
C ILE A 29 10.20 -4.70 -5.10
N THR A 30 11.21 -5.47 -4.69
CA THR A 30 11.03 -6.63 -3.81
C THR A 30 10.51 -6.22 -2.43
N ARG A 31 11.05 -5.15 -1.85
CA ARG A 31 10.60 -4.60 -0.57
C ARG A 31 9.15 -4.11 -0.65
N LEU A 32 8.80 -3.37 -1.70
CA LEU A 32 7.44 -2.85 -1.91
C LEU A 32 6.44 -4.00 -2.13
N ARG A 33 6.80 -5.04 -2.88
CA ARG A 33 5.96 -6.24 -3.06
C ARG A 33 5.70 -6.96 -1.74
N LYS A 34 6.72 -7.17 -0.91
CA LYS A 34 6.54 -7.76 0.44
C LYS A 34 5.61 -6.92 1.31
N LYS A 35 5.70 -5.59 1.21
CA LYS A 35 4.79 -4.67 1.91
C LYS A 35 3.34 -4.85 1.42
N ILE A 36 3.12 -4.92 0.10
CA ILE A 36 1.80 -5.20 -0.49
C ILE A 36 1.25 -6.54 0.02
N GLU A 37 2.05 -7.60 0.03
CA GLU A 37 1.61 -8.92 0.50
C GLU A 37 1.15 -8.89 1.96
N LYS A 38 1.91 -8.23 2.84
CA LYS A 38 1.53 -8.07 4.24
C LYS A 38 0.22 -7.30 4.39
N MET A 39 0.07 -6.18 3.67
CA MET A 39 -1.15 -5.38 3.70
C MET A 39 -2.36 -6.13 3.13
N ARG A 40 -2.18 -6.92 2.07
CA ARG A 40 -3.22 -7.80 1.51
C ARG A 40 -3.66 -8.86 2.52
N SER A 41 -2.72 -9.44 3.28
CA SER A 41 -3.02 -10.42 4.34
C SER A 41 -3.85 -9.79 5.47
N ASP A 42 -3.53 -8.57 5.88
CA ASP A 42 -4.31 -7.87 6.91
C ASP A 42 -5.68 -7.41 6.38
N MET A 43 -5.75 -6.93 5.13
CA MET A 43 -7.00 -6.61 4.44
C MET A 43 -7.95 -7.81 4.34
N ASP A 44 -7.43 -9.00 4.05
CA ASP A 44 -8.21 -10.23 3.95
C ASP A 44 -8.92 -10.59 5.27
N LYS A 45 -8.33 -10.25 6.42
CA LYS A 45 -8.99 -10.42 7.73
C LYS A 45 -10.20 -9.51 7.88
N PHE A 46 -10.11 -8.26 7.42
CA PHE A 46 -11.25 -7.35 7.44
C PHE A 46 -12.32 -7.77 6.43
N ALA A 47 -11.91 -8.21 5.24
CA ALA A 47 -12.83 -8.74 4.23
C ALA A 47 -13.62 -9.95 4.75
N LYS A 48 -12.95 -10.88 5.45
CA LYS A 48 -13.59 -12.03 6.10
C LYS A 48 -14.61 -11.60 7.15
N LYS A 49 -14.26 -10.64 8.01
CA LYS A 49 -15.21 -10.09 8.99
C LYS A 49 -16.44 -9.48 8.33
N LEU A 50 -16.25 -8.73 7.25
CA LEU A 50 -17.34 -8.08 6.51
C LEU A 50 -18.18 -9.05 5.66
N TYR A 51 -17.69 -10.27 5.41
CA TYR A 51 -18.46 -11.33 4.77
C TYR A 51 -19.22 -12.19 5.78
N ASP A 52 -18.78 -12.21 7.03
CA ASP A 52 -19.40 -12.94 8.11
C ASP A 52 -20.72 -12.28 8.53
N LYS A 53 -21.84 -12.97 8.26
CA LYS A 53 -23.18 -12.49 8.58
C LYS A 53 -23.38 -12.34 10.08
N ASP A 54 -22.78 -13.21 10.89
CA ASP A 54 -22.89 -13.13 12.34
C ASP A 54 -22.21 -11.85 12.85
N PHE A 55 -21.08 -11.45 12.24
CA PHE A 55 -20.43 -10.18 12.54
C PHE A 55 -21.30 -8.99 12.11
N LEU A 56 -21.88 -9.02 10.90
CA LEU A 56 -22.71 -7.92 10.42
C LEU A 56 -24.01 -7.72 11.22
N GLU A 57 -24.59 -8.81 11.73
CA GLU A 57 -25.84 -8.76 12.49
C GLU A 57 -25.63 -8.42 13.97
N ASN A 58 -24.51 -8.84 14.57
CA ASN A 58 -24.27 -8.70 16.01
C ASN A 58 -23.29 -7.59 16.38
N ALA A 59 -22.44 -7.13 15.46
CA ALA A 59 -21.49 -6.07 15.76
C ALA A 59 -22.19 -4.69 15.77
N PRO A 60 -21.78 -3.80 16.69
CA PRO A 60 -22.19 -2.40 16.66
C PRO A 60 -21.89 -1.73 15.30
N GLU A 61 -22.78 -0.84 14.86
CA GLU A 61 -22.68 -0.16 13.56
C GLU A 61 -21.36 0.61 13.39
N ASP A 62 -20.89 1.26 14.45
CA ASP A 62 -19.61 1.97 14.49
C ASP A 62 -18.41 1.04 14.23
N VAL A 63 -18.44 -0.18 14.78
CA VAL A 63 -17.40 -1.20 14.57
C VAL A 63 -17.42 -1.74 13.14
N VAL A 64 -18.62 -1.92 12.56
CA VAL A 64 -18.78 -2.36 11.17
C VAL A 64 -18.25 -1.29 10.21
N GLU A 65 -18.63 -0.03 10.41
CA GLU A 65 -18.18 1.09 9.59
C GLU A 65 -16.66 1.34 9.73
N GLU A 66 -16.09 1.26 10.93
CA GLU A 66 -14.64 1.33 11.12
C GLU A 66 -13.92 0.20 10.38
N THR A 67 -14.49 -1.00 10.37
CA THR A 67 -13.91 -2.16 9.66
C THR A 67 -13.97 -1.97 8.13
N LYS A 68 -15.08 -1.44 7.60
CA LYS A 68 -15.21 -1.09 6.17
C LYS A 68 -14.21 0.00 5.78
N GLU A 69 -14.08 1.04 6.59
CA GLU A 69 -13.16 2.13 6.31
C GLU A 69 -11.71 1.66 6.32
N LYS A 70 -11.32 0.84 7.31
CA LYS A 70 -9.99 0.20 7.33
C LYS A 70 -9.74 -0.63 6.08
N GLN A 71 -10.72 -1.42 5.63
CA GLN A 71 -10.59 -2.20 4.41
C GLN A 71 -10.37 -1.29 3.19
N ARG A 72 -11.15 -0.22 3.06
CA ARG A 72 -11.03 0.76 1.97
C ARG A 72 -9.66 1.43 1.95
N LEU A 73 -9.19 1.91 3.10
CA LEU A 73 -7.87 2.53 3.23
C LEU A 73 -6.74 1.58 2.83
N PHE A 74 -6.83 0.30 3.21
CA PHE A 74 -5.83 -0.68 2.77
C PHE A 74 -5.85 -0.89 1.26
N ILE A 75 -7.02 -0.96 0.64
CA ILE A 75 -7.16 -1.09 -0.83
C ILE A 75 -6.50 0.10 -1.53
N GLU A 76 -6.79 1.33 -1.09
CA GLU A 76 -6.23 2.55 -1.67
C GLU A 76 -4.70 2.61 -1.52
N GLN A 77 -4.18 2.22 -0.35
CA GLN A 77 -2.74 2.19 -0.11
C GLN A 77 -2.04 1.12 -0.94
N ILE A 78 -2.63 -0.07 -1.08
CA ILE A 78 -2.10 -1.15 -1.94
C ILE A 78 -2.02 -0.67 -3.39
N ALA A 79 -3.11 -0.10 -3.91
CA ALA A 79 -3.18 0.39 -5.29
C ALA A 79 -2.10 1.46 -5.55
N ARG A 80 -1.88 2.37 -4.60
CA ARG A 80 -0.82 3.38 -4.70
C ARG A 80 0.58 2.77 -4.75
N ILE A 81 0.87 1.78 -3.90
CA ILE A 81 2.18 1.12 -3.89
C ILE A 81 2.38 0.30 -5.18
N GLU A 82 1.31 -0.32 -5.69
CA GLU A 82 1.35 -1.02 -6.98
C GLU A 82 1.66 -0.09 -8.15
N GLN A 83 1.09 1.12 -8.16
CA GLN A 83 1.42 2.15 -9.14
C GLN A 83 2.90 2.54 -9.06
N ILE A 84 3.44 2.78 -7.86
CA ILE A 84 4.86 3.09 -7.66
C ILE A 84 5.74 1.94 -8.19
N VAL A 85 5.38 0.69 -7.92
CA VAL A 85 6.10 -0.48 -8.43
C VAL A 85 6.04 -0.54 -9.96
N ALA A 86 4.91 -0.17 -10.58
CA ALA A 86 4.79 -0.10 -12.03
C ALA A 86 5.68 1.00 -12.61
N ASP A 87 5.68 2.19 -12.00
CA ASP A 87 6.49 3.33 -12.43
C ASP A 87 7.99 3.02 -12.32
N LEU A 88 8.43 2.37 -11.23
CA LEU A 88 9.82 1.93 -11.04
C LEU A 88 10.26 0.88 -12.07
N LYS A 89 9.34 0.02 -12.53
CA LYS A 89 9.61 -0.93 -13.62
C LYS A 89 9.65 -0.25 -14.98
N GLY A 90 8.75 0.70 -15.22
CA GLY A 90 8.64 1.44 -16.48
C GLY A 90 9.79 2.42 -16.69
N ALA A 91 10.28 3.07 -15.63
CA ALA A 91 11.42 3.97 -15.67
C ALA A 91 12.78 3.27 -15.91
N ASN A 92 12.78 1.93 -16.01
CA ASN A 92 13.97 1.12 -16.26
C ASN A 92 14.00 0.50 -17.67
N ASN A 93 13.10 0.92 -18.57
CA ASN A 93 13.13 0.66 -20.02
C ASN A 93 13.53 1.92 -20.80
#